data_AF-A0A7C2ZSL0-F1
#
_entry.id   AF-A0A7C2ZSL0-F1
#
_cell.length_a   1.000
_cell.length_b   1.000
_cell.length_c   1.000
_cell.angle_alpha   90.00
_cell.angle_beta   90.00
_cell.angle_gamma   90.00
#
_symmetry.space_group_name_H-M   'P 1'
#
loop_
_entity.id
_entity.type
_entity.pdbx_description
1 polymer ?
#
loop_
_entity_poly.entity_id
_entity_poly.type
_entity_poly.pdbx_seq_one_letter_code
_entity_poly.pdbx_strand_id
1 'polypeptide(L)'
;PADCVKLACMQLHEGPIDLLIAGINNGANAGINVYYSGTVAAAMEGAFLKIPAVAMSLAAERQMDFESAAGYCATILKKLMPVNSGDVININIPRLSNGEPKGVRVVPQSTEGFQECYISQKNEQGQTVFQLAGGPHRIELSPADTTSLAEGFITVTALAPDMTNHAKTRQLRTMNYEL
;
A
#
# COMPACT_ATOMS: atom_id res chain seq x y z
N PRO A 1 -3.74 -9.01 9.94
CA PRO A 1 -4.45 -8.91 8.64
C PRO A 1 -4.33 -10.17 7.78
N ALA A 2 -3.12 -10.65 7.50
CA ALA A 2 -2.91 -11.91 6.77
C ALA A 2 -3.62 -13.10 7.43
N ASP A 3 -3.55 -13.24 8.77
CA ASP A 3 -4.28 -14.29 9.48
C ASP A 3 -5.80 -14.21 9.31
N CYS A 4 -6.37 -13.00 9.20
CA CYS A 4 -7.79 -12.84 8.92
C CYS A 4 -8.16 -13.41 7.54
N VAL A 5 -7.29 -13.22 6.55
CA VAL A 5 -7.46 -13.77 5.19
C VAL A 5 -7.40 -15.29 5.25
N LYS A 6 -6.38 -15.85 5.91
CA LYS A 6 -6.24 -17.30 6.07
C LYS A 6 -7.44 -17.91 6.79
N LEU A 7 -7.86 -17.31 7.90
CA LEU A 7 -9.02 -17.77 8.67
C LEU A 7 -10.30 -17.74 7.82
N ALA A 8 -10.51 -16.67 7.06
CA ALA A 8 -11.67 -16.56 6.16
C ALA A 8 -11.68 -17.69 5.12
N CYS A 9 -10.53 -17.91 4.45
CA CYS A 9 -10.40 -18.92 3.40
C CYS A 9 -10.47 -20.37 3.94
N MET A 10 -9.98 -20.60 5.16
CA MET A 10 -9.83 -21.95 5.70
C MET A 10 -11.01 -22.40 6.54
N GLN A 11 -11.75 -21.48 7.17
CA GLN A 11 -12.74 -21.84 8.20
C GLN A 11 -14.07 -21.08 8.09
N LEU A 12 -14.11 -19.86 7.55
CA LEU A 12 -15.34 -19.04 7.60
C LEU A 12 -16.13 -19.00 6.30
N HIS A 13 -15.47 -19.21 5.16
CA HIS A 13 -16.11 -19.19 3.84
C HIS A 13 -15.94 -20.54 3.15
N GLU A 14 -17.04 -21.07 2.64
CA GLU A 14 -17.05 -22.29 1.82
C GLU A 14 -17.12 -21.89 0.34
N GLY A 15 -16.17 -22.38 -0.47
CA GLY A 15 -16.14 -22.15 -1.91
C GLY A 15 -15.08 -21.15 -2.37
N PRO A 16 -15.03 -20.86 -3.69
CA PRO A 16 -14.06 -19.93 -4.26
C PRO A 16 -14.37 -18.48 -3.88
N ILE A 17 -13.33 -17.72 -3.54
CA ILE A 17 -13.42 -16.28 -3.33
C ILE A 17 -13.08 -15.57 -4.64
N ASP A 18 -14.04 -14.81 -5.18
CA ASP A 18 -13.86 -14.08 -6.45
C ASP A 18 -12.98 -12.84 -6.30
N LEU A 19 -12.97 -12.21 -5.12
CA LEU A 19 -12.22 -10.99 -4.85
C LEU A 19 -11.99 -10.80 -3.35
N LEU A 20 -10.76 -10.41 -2.99
CA LEU A 20 -10.38 -9.94 -1.68
C LEU A 20 -10.17 -8.42 -1.72
N ILE A 21 -10.86 -7.69 -0.84
CA ILE A 21 -10.65 -6.25 -0.65
C ILE A 21 -10.12 -6.02 0.76
N ALA A 22 -8.92 -5.43 0.85
CA ALA A 22 -8.32 -5.00 2.10
C ALA A 22 -8.42 -3.47 2.21
N GLY A 23 -9.28 -2.96 3.10
CA GLY A 23 -9.46 -1.52 3.27
C GLY A 23 -10.84 -1.12 3.80
N ILE A 24 -11.16 0.17 3.85
CA ILE A 24 -10.31 1.31 3.44
C ILE A 24 -9.43 1.74 4.62
N ASN A 25 -8.11 1.75 4.42
CA ASN A 25 -7.18 2.13 5.47
C ASN A 25 -7.27 3.62 5.84
N ASN A 26 -7.09 3.93 7.12
CA ASN A 26 -6.85 5.30 7.59
C ASN A 26 -5.36 5.66 7.42
N GLY A 27 -5.04 6.36 6.35
CA GLY A 27 -3.67 6.67 5.95
C GLY A 27 -3.29 5.97 4.66
N ALA A 28 -2.55 6.68 3.81
CA ALA A 28 -2.09 6.15 2.54
C ALA A 28 -0.99 5.09 2.75
N ASN A 29 -1.05 4.02 1.96
CA ASN A 29 -0.01 3.00 1.86
C ASN A 29 0.69 3.16 0.51
N ALA A 30 1.39 4.28 0.34
CA ALA A 30 2.15 4.61 -0.86
C ALA A 30 3.66 4.56 -0.60
N GLY A 31 4.44 4.35 -1.65
CA GLY A 31 5.88 4.28 -1.61
C GLY A 31 6.38 3.16 -0.70
N ILE A 32 7.43 3.43 0.09
CA ILE A 32 8.02 2.45 1.01
C ILE A 32 7.05 1.98 2.11
N ASN A 33 5.96 2.71 2.38
CA ASN A 33 4.98 2.31 3.41
C ASN A 33 4.23 1.03 3.04
N VAL A 34 4.20 0.67 1.75
CA VAL A 34 3.67 -0.60 1.25
C VAL A 34 4.29 -1.80 1.98
N TYR A 35 5.60 -1.75 2.30
CA TYR A 35 6.29 -2.86 2.97
C TYR A 35 5.86 -3.08 4.43
N TYR A 36 5.37 -2.03 5.08
CA TYR A 36 4.97 -2.06 6.49
C TYR A 36 3.45 -2.13 6.66
N SER A 37 2.72 -2.09 5.55
CA SER A 37 1.26 -1.98 5.56
C SER A 37 0.60 -3.32 5.83
N GLY A 38 -0.18 -3.37 6.92
CA GLY A 38 -1.08 -4.49 7.18
C GLY A 38 -2.17 -4.63 6.10
N THR A 39 -2.61 -3.54 5.50
CA THR A 39 -3.63 -3.51 4.43
C THR A 39 -3.09 -4.13 3.15
N VAL A 40 -1.89 -3.72 2.73
CA VAL A 40 -1.22 -4.34 1.57
C VAL A 40 -0.87 -5.79 1.87
N ALA A 41 -0.39 -6.10 3.08
CA ALA A 41 -0.06 -7.48 3.46
C ALA A 41 -1.28 -8.43 3.37
N ALA A 42 -2.49 -7.96 3.67
CA ALA A 42 -3.70 -8.76 3.45
C ALA A 42 -3.98 -9.01 1.96
N ALA A 43 -3.77 -8.02 1.09
CA ALA A 43 -3.90 -8.22 -0.35
C ALA A 43 -2.81 -9.15 -0.92
N MET A 44 -1.58 -9.03 -0.43
CA MET A 44 -0.47 -9.94 -0.76
C MET A 44 -0.78 -11.38 -0.35
N GLU A 45 -1.39 -11.59 0.82
CA GLU A 45 -1.85 -12.92 1.25
C GLU A 45 -2.90 -13.50 0.29
N GLY A 46 -3.83 -12.66 -0.20
CA GLY A 46 -4.74 -13.03 -1.28
C GLY A 46 -4.01 -13.52 -2.53
N ALA A 47 -2.99 -12.78 -2.98
CA ALA A 47 -2.19 -13.17 -4.13
C ALA A 47 -1.41 -14.48 -3.92
N PHE A 48 -0.87 -14.73 -2.73
CA PHE A 48 -0.25 -16.03 -2.39
C PHE A 48 -1.24 -17.19 -2.46
N LEU A 49 -2.48 -16.96 -2.03
CA LEU A 49 -3.59 -17.92 -2.10
C LEU A 49 -4.27 -17.97 -3.49
N LYS A 50 -3.74 -17.24 -4.49
CA LYS A 50 -4.29 -17.15 -5.86
C LYS A 50 -5.72 -16.58 -5.90
N ILE A 51 -6.03 -15.69 -4.97
CA ILE A 51 -7.27 -14.92 -4.92
C ILE A 51 -6.97 -13.53 -5.53
N PRO A 52 -7.80 -13.03 -6.45
CA PRO A 52 -7.71 -11.64 -6.91
C PRO A 52 -7.80 -10.68 -5.73
N ALA A 53 -6.84 -9.75 -5.59
CA ALA A 53 -6.72 -8.95 -4.37
C ALA A 53 -6.45 -7.46 -4.63
N VAL A 54 -7.13 -6.61 -3.87
CA VAL A 54 -6.98 -5.15 -3.93
C VAL A 54 -6.82 -4.58 -2.52
N ALA A 55 -5.79 -3.75 -2.33
CA ALA A 55 -5.60 -2.92 -1.15
C ALA A 55 -6.11 -1.51 -1.42
N MET A 56 -6.87 -0.94 -0.49
CA MET A 56 -7.49 0.39 -0.62
C MET A 56 -7.22 1.24 0.61
N SER A 57 -6.82 2.48 0.39
CA SER A 57 -6.42 3.41 1.45
C SER A 57 -6.90 4.82 1.16
N LEU A 58 -7.26 5.58 2.21
CA LEU A 58 -7.55 7.00 2.13
C LEU A 58 -6.41 7.77 2.83
N ALA A 59 -5.85 8.78 2.15
CA ALA A 59 -4.80 9.62 2.71
C ALA A 59 -5.29 10.28 4.01
N ALA A 60 -4.51 10.15 5.08
CA ALA A 60 -4.90 10.62 6.41
C ALA A 60 -5.11 12.13 6.44
N GLU A 61 -6.20 12.53 7.07
CA GLU A 61 -6.60 13.90 7.34
C GLU A 61 -7.36 13.97 8.68
N ARG A 62 -7.70 15.18 9.14
CA ARG A 62 -8.30 15.38 10.47
C ARG A 62 -9.65 14.68 10.62
N GLN A 63 -10.46 14.70 9.56
CA GLN A 63 -11.78 14.06 9.52
C GLN A 63 -11.84 13.21 8.25
N MET A 64 -11.89 11.90 8.43
CA MET A 64 -11.88 10.96 7.33
C MET A 64 -13.28 10.83 6.73
N ASP A 65 -13.40 11.04 5.42
CA ASP A 65 -14.63 10.77 4.66
C ASP A 65 -14.54 9.42 3.95
N PHE A 66 -14.77 8.36 4.71
CA PHE A 66 -14.72 6.98 4.19
C PHE A 66 -15.87 6.66 3.23
N GLU A 67 -17.00 7.36 3.34
CA GLU A 67 -18.16 7.14 2.46
C GLU A 67 -17.81 7.57 1.03
N SER A 68 -17.32 8.80 0.87
CA SER A 68 -16.85 9.29 -0.44
C SER A 68 -15.69 8.44 -0.97
N ALA A 69 -14.73 8.07 -0.12
CA ALA A 69 -13.62 7.20 -0.52
C ALA A 69 -14.11 5.83 -1.02
N ALA A 70 -15.11 5.23 -0.37
CA ALA A 70 -15.73 3.97 -0.82
C ALA A 70 -16.39 4.12 -2.20
N GLY A 71 -17.06 5.25 -2.46
CA GLY A 71 -17.61 5.57 -3.78
C GLY A 71 -16.54 5.62 -4.89
N TYR A 72 -15.41 6.27 -4.63
CA TYR A 72 -14.28 6.31 -5.58
C TYR A 72 -13.67 4.91 -5.77
N CYS A 73 -13.41 4.19 -4.69
CA CYS A 73 -12.89 2.83 -4.71
C CYS A 73 -13.76 1.89 -5.54
N ALA A 74 -15.09 1.90 -5.33
CA ALA A 74 -16.03 1.08 -6.07
C ALA A 74 -16.04 1.43 -7.57
N THR A 75 -15.95 2.71 -7.92
CA THR A 75 -15.89 3.19 -9.32
C THR A 75 -14.64 2.70 -10.02
N ILE A 76 -13.49 2.74 -9.34
CA ILE A 76 -12.21 2.27 -9.88
C ILE A 76 -12.22 0.75 -10.01
N LEU A 77 -12.68 0.05 -8.97
CA LEU A 77 -12.73 -1.41 -8.97
C LEU A 77 -13.56 -1.93 -10.13
N LYS A 78 -14.73 -1.33 -10.43
CA LYS A 78 -15.55 -1.68 -11.60
C LYS A 78 -14.80 -1.57 -12.94
N LYS A 79 -13.87 -0.62 -13.07
CA LYS A 79 -13.04 -0.44 -14.26
C LYS A 79 -11.86 -1.41 -14.32
N LEU A 80 -11.35 -1.85 -13.16
CA LEU A 80 -10.23 -2.78 -13.05
C LEU A 80 -10.64 -4.24 -13.25
N MET A 81 -11.92 -4.58 -13.09
CA MET A 81 -12.37 -5.96 -13.22
C MET A 81 -12.29 -6.49 -14.67
N PRO A 82 -11.92 -7.77 -14.85
CA PRO A 82 -11.49 -8.71 -13.82
C PRO A 82 -10.04 -8.47 -13.35
N VAL A 83 -9.82 -8.56 -12.03
CA VAL A 83 -8.47 -8.65 -11.45
C VAL A 83 -8.03 -10.12 -11.51
N ASN A 84 -6.79 -10.41 -11.92
CA ASN A 84 -6.35 -11.80 -12.04
C ASN A 84 -5.84 -12.35 -10.72
N SER A 85 -5.95 -13.67 -10.56
CA SER A 85 -5.35 -14.40 -9.44
C SER A 85 -3.84 -14.16 -9.38
N GLY A 86 -3.35 -13.66 -8.24
CA GLY A 86 -1.95 -13.34 -8.03
C GLY A 86 -1.58 -11.87 -8.28
N ASP A 87 -2.49 -11.08 -8.85
CA ASP A 87 -2.33 -9.63 -8.93
C ASP A 87 -2.54 -9.01 -7.54
N VAL A 88 -1.73 -8.00 -7.22
CA VAL A 88 -1.93 -7.15 -6.04
C VAL A 88 -2.06 -5.71 -6.51
N ILE A 89 -3.28 -5.19 -6.48
CA ILE A 89 -3.55 -3.79 -6.85
C ILE A 89 -3.62 -2.95 -5.59
N ASN A 90 -2.78 -1.91 -5.51
CA ASN A 90 -2.80 -0.94 -4.41
C ASN A 90 -3.43 0.37 -4.89
N ILE A 91 -4.47 0.83 -4.21
CA ILE A 91 -5.22 2.04 -4.52
C ILE A 91 -5.15 3.01 -3.36
N ASN A 92 -4.74 4.25 -3.62
CA ASN A 92 -4.75 5.32 -2.62
C ASN A 92 -5.61 6.50 -3.10
N ILE A 93 -6.60 6.86 -2.29
CA ILE A 93 -7.43 8.06 -2.48
C ILE A 93 -6.73 9.25 -1.82
N PRO A 94 -6.58 10.40 -2.49
CA PRO A 94 -5.98 11.59 -1.89
C PRO A 94 -6.90 12.18 -0.82
N ARG A 95 -6.39 13.17 -0.07
CA ARG A 95 -7.19 13.89 0.93
C ARG A 95 -8.38 14.55 0.26
N LEU A 96 -9.59 14.25 0.74
CA LEU A 96 -10.83 14.76 0.14
C LEU A 96 -11.15 16.18 0.63
N SER A 97 -10.55 16.62 1.75
CA SER A 97 -10.60 18.03 2.18
C SER A 97 -9.99 19.01 1.18
N ASN A 98 -9.15 18.53 0.24
CA ASN A 98 -8.58 19.36 -0.83
C ASN A 98 -9.51 19.50 -2.05
N GLY A 99 -10.72 18.94 -1.99
CA GLY A 99 -11.68 18.86 -3.09
C GLY A 99 -11.73 17.49 -3.74
N GLU A 100 -12.49 17.38 -4.83
CA GLU A 100 -12.61 16.13 -5.58
C GLU A 100 -11.26 15.71 -6.20
N PRO A 101 -10.95 14.41 -6.27
CA PRO A 101 -9.74 13.93 -6.92
C PRO A 101 -9.68 14.37 -8.38
N LYS A 102 -8.50 14.82 -8.83
CA LYS A 102 -8.29 15.34 -10.20
C LYS A 102 -8.42 14.28 -11.30
N GLY A 103 -8.48 13.01 -10.91
CA GLY A 103 -8.52 11.86 -11.79
C GLY A 103 -7.78 10.66 -11.19
N VAL A 104 -7.59 9.63 -12.01
CA VAL A 104 -6.85 8.41 -11.65
C VAL A 104 -5.53 8.39 -12.41
N ARG A 105 -4.43 8.02 -11.73
CA ARG A 105 -3.13 7.76 -12.35
C ARG A 105 -2.65 6.37 -12.00
N VAL A 106 -2.26 5.61 -13.02
CA VAL A 106 -1.55 4.34 -12.85
C VAL A 106 -0.06 4.65 -12.83
N VAL A 107 0.58 4.42 -11.69
CA VAL A 107 1.96 4.88 -11.42
C VAL A 107 2.74 3.83 -10.63
N PRO A 108 4.07 3.76 -10.79
CA PRO A 108 4.90 2.85 -10.03
C PRO A 108 4.89 3.21 -8.54
N GLN A 109 5.24 2.23 -7.71
CA GLN A 109 5.55 2.45 -6.30
C GLN A 109 6.83 3.30 -6.19
N SER A 110 6.82 4.32 -5.34
CA SER A 110 8.04 5.04 -4.98
C SER A 110 8.94 4.26 -4.02
N THR A 111 10.24 4.30 -4.28
CA THR A 111 11.28 3.76 -3.37
C THR A 111 12.19 4.82 -2.79
N GLU A 112 11.97 6.11 -3.11
CA GLU A 112 12.82 7.22 -2.65
C GLU A 112 12.61 7.52 -1.15
N GLY A 113 11.41 7.23 -0.64
CA GLY A 113 11.06 7.42 0.76
C GLY A 113 10.88 8.89 1.17
N PHE A 114 10.88 9.11 2.47
CA PHE A 114 10.64 10.41 3.09
C PHE A 114 11.94 10.98 3.67
N GLN A 115 11.98 12.29 3.89
CA GLN A 115 12.90 12.83 4.89
C GLN A 115 12.30 12.53 6.26
N GLU A 116 12.89 11.59 7.00
CA GLU A 116 12.42 11.23 8.34
C GLU A 116 13.26 11.94 9.40
N CYS A 117 12.62 12.34 10.49
CA CYS A 117 13.32 12.85 11.67
C CYS A 117 12.68 12.33 12.95
N TYR A 118 13.46 12.27 14.02
CA TYR A 118 12.93 11.99 15.35
C TYR A 118 12.78 13.30 16.12
N ILE A 119 11.58 13.56 16.64
CA ILE A 119 11.32 14.63 17.58
C ILE A 119 11.53 14.05 18.98
N SER A 120 12.56 14.53 19.69
CA SER A 120 12.82 14.15 21.07
C SER A 120 12.10 15.09 22.03
N GLN A 121 11.38 14.55 23.01
CA GLN A 121 10.73 15.30 24.08
C GLN A 121 10.91 14.63 25.44
N LYS A 122 10.81 15.40 26.52
CA LYS A 122 10.78 14.85 27.88
C LYS A 122 9.34 14.53 28.26
N ASN A 123 9.07 13.33 28.75
CA ASN A 123 7.76 13.02 29.34
C ASN A 123 7.66 13.57 30.78
N GLU A 124 6.48 13.43 31.39
CA GLU A 124 6.20 13.89 32.77
C GLU A 124 7.15 13.28 33.81
N GLN A 125 7.77 12.13 33.51
CA GLN A 125 8.71 11.42 34.37
C GLN A 125 10.19 11.80 34.09
N GLY A 126 10.45 12.78 33.22
CA GLY A 126 11.80 13.23 32.86
C GLY A 126 12.57 12.29 31.91
N GLN A 127 11.91 11.26 31.37
CA GLN A 127 12.49 10.34 30.39
C GLN A 127 12.45 10.97 29.00
N THR A 128 13.46 10.70 28.18
CA THR A 128 13.46 11.15 26.77
C THR A 128 12.62 10.18 25.94
N VAL A 129 11.58 10.70 25.30
CA VAL A 129 10.73 10.00 24.33
C VAL A 129 11.08 10.50 22.94
N PHE A 130 11.24 9.57 22.01
CA PHE A 130 11.48 9.86 20.60
C PHE A 130 10.22 9.54 19.81
N GLN A 131 9.68 10.53 19.12
CA GLN A 131 8.57 10.35 18.19
C GLN A 131 9.12 10.43 16.77
N LEU A 132 8.89 9.39 15.97
CA LEU A 132 9.16 9.44 14.53
C LEU A 132 8.20 10.47 13.90
N ALA A 133 8.76 11.45 13.21
CA ALA A 133 8.04 12.45 12.46
C ALA A 133 8.42 12.36 10.97
N GLY A 134 7.42 12.52 10.12
CA GLY A 134 7.62 12.58 8.68
C GLY A 134 7.93 13.99 8.22
N GLY A 135 8.86 14.12 7.28
CA GLY A 135 9.14 15.31 6.49
C GLY A 135 8.63 15.16 5.05
N PRO A 136 9.02 16.08 4.14
CA PRO A 136 8.60 16.00 2.74
C PRO A 136 9.11 14.72 2.07
N HIS A 137 8.43 14.30 1.02
CA HIS A 137 8.97 13.27 0.12
C HIS A 137 10.31 13.72 -0.44
N ARG A 138 11.22 12.76 -0.62
CA ARG A 138 12.44 13.02 -1.38
C ARG A 138 12.09 13.29 -2.85
N ILE A 139 13.00 13.95 -3.56
CA ILE A 139 12.76 14.35 -4.95
C ILE A 139 12.69 13.08 -5.81
N GLU A 140 11.58 12.89 -6.50
CA GLU A 140 11.42 11.86 -7.51
C GLU A 140 11.65 12.44 -8.91
N LEU A 141 12.33 11.68 -9.77
CA LEU A 141 12.63 12.09 -11.14
C LEU A 141 11.44 11.86 -12.10
N SER A 142 10.45 11.06 -11.69
CA SER A 142 9.27 10.71 -12.47
C SER A 142 8.06 10.52 -11.56
N PRO A 143 6.82 10.70 -12.05
CA PRO A 143 5.62 10.49 -11.24
C PRO A 143 5.54 9.06 -10.68
N ALA A 144 5.35 8.95 -9.37
CA ALA A 144 5.07 7.72 -8.65
C ALA A 144 3.77 7.86 -7.83
N ASP A 145 3.42 6.83 -7.08
CA ASP A 145 2.25 6.78 -6.22
C ASP A 145 2.23 7.89 -5.15
N THR A 146 3.36 8.14 -4.51
CA THR A 146 3.60 9.22 -3.54
C THR A 146 3.38 10.62 -4.14
N THR A 147 4.08 10.96 -5.22
CA THR A 147 4.01 12.29 -5.86
C THR A 147 2.65 12.54 -6.50
N SER A 148 2.08 11.56 -7.19
CA SER A 148 0.76 11.70 -7.80
C SER A 148 -0.37 11.83 -6.78
N LEU A 149 -0.25 11.13 -5.64
CA LEU A 149 -1.22 11.26 -4.53
C LEU A 149 -1.15 12.66 -3.90
N ALA A 150 0.06 13.19 -3.69
CA ALA A 150 0.27 14.54 -3.18
C ALA A 150 -0.28 15.62 -4.15
N GLU A 151 -0.22 15.37 -5.46
CA GLU A 151 -0.84 16.22 -6.48
C GLU A 151 -2.37 16.16 -6.52
N GLY A 152 -3.01 15.29 -5.74
CA GLY A 152 -4.47 15.14 -5.67
C GLY A 152 -5.08 14.17 -6.68
N PHE A 153 -4.28 13.23 -7.21
CA PHE A 153 -4.78 12.13 -8.02
C PHE A 153 -5.02 10.89 -7.16
N ILE A 154 -6.02 10.09 -7.54
CA ILE A 154 -6.11 8.71 -7.06
C ILE A 154 -5.00 7.92 -7.72
N THR A 155 -4.22 7.19 -6.93
CA THR A 155 -3.14 6.36 -7.47
C THR A 155 -3.51 4.90 -7.48
N VAL A 156 -3.15 4.24 -8.57
CA VAL A 156 -3.28 2.79 -8.76
C VAL A 156 -1.90 2.24 -9.08
N THR A 157 -1.44 1.28 -8.28
CA THR A 157 -0.13 0.67 -8.44
C THR A 157 -0.29 -0.84 -8.46
N ALA A 158 0.20 -1.47 -9.53
CA ALA A 158 0.31 -2.92 -9.59
C ALA A 158 1.58 -3.35 -8.85
N LEU A 159 1.42 -4.11 -7.77
CA LEU A 159 2.51 -4.63 -6.95
C LEU A 159 2.76 -6.10 -7.29
N ALA A 160 4.00 -6.54 -7.07
CA ALA A 160 4.40 -7.93 -7.23
C ALA A 160 4.73 -8.54 -5.85
N PRO A 161 4.23 -9.75 -5.55
CA PRO A 161 4.58 -10.46 -4.32
C PRO A 161 6.01 -11.04 -4.35
N ASP A 162 6.58 -11.27 -5.54
CA ASP A 162 7.95 -11.73 -5.69
C ASP A 162 8.94 -10.58 -5.55
N MET A 163 9.58 -10.50 -4.39
CA MET A 163 10.62 -9.52 -4.09
C MET A 163 12.03 -9.97 -4.51
N THR A 164 12.17 -11.12 -5.18
CA THR A 164 13.47 -11.65 -5.58
C THR A 164 14.10 -10.75 -6.65
N ASN A 165 15.29 -10.20 -6.36
CA ASN A 165 16.13 -9.63 -7.41
C ASN A 165 16.76 -10.77 -8.23
N HIS A 166 16.04 -11.27 -9.22
CA HIS A 166 16.45 -12.40 -10.06
C HIS A 166 17.81 -12.20 -10.72
N ALA A 167 18.14 -10.96 -11.10
CA ALA A 167 19.44 -10.63 -11.69
C ALA A 167 20.58 -10.79 -10.67
N LYS A 168 20.42 -10.24 -9.46
CA LYS A 168 21.39 -10.39 -8.38
C LYS A 168 21.52 -11.83 -7.92
N THR A 169 20.41 -12.57 -7.82
CA THR A 169 20.42 -14.00 -7.49
C THR A 169 21.24 -14.79 -8.51
N ARG A 170 21.10 -14.51 -9.81
CA ARG A 170 21.94 -15.14 -10.84
C ARG A 170 23.43 -14.84 -10.66
N GLN A 171 23.79 -13.62 -10.28
CA GLN A 171 25.19 -13.24 -9.99
C GLN A 171 25.75 -13.94 -8.75
N LEU A 172 24.96 -14.06 -7.68
CA LEU A 172 25.40 -14.73 -6.46
C LEU A 172 25.68 -16.22 -6.69
N ARG A 173 24.87 -16.88 -7.52
CA ARG A 173 25.06 -18.30 -7.89
C ARG A 173 26.39 -18.62 -8.56
N THR A 174 27.10 -17.63 -9.12
CA THR A 174 28.41 -17.85 -9.75
C THR A 174 29.58 -17.71 -8.78
N MET A 175 29.32 -17.38 -7.51
CA MET A 175 30.36 -17.29 -6.47
C MET A 175 30.71 -18.68 -5.93
N ASN A 176 31.98 -18.91 -5.59
CA ASN A 176 32.38 -20.13 -4.90
C ASN A 176 32.06 -19.99 -3.40
N TYR A 177 31.25 -20.90 -2.87
CA TYR A 177 30.85 -20.95 -1.46
C TYR A 177 31.43 -22.21 -0.80
N GLU A 178 32.76 -22.34 -0.79
CA GLU A 178 33.42 -23.35 0.04
C GLU A 178 33.22 -22.98 1.52
N LEU A 179 32.58 -23.88 2.28
CA LEU A 179 32.35 -23.81 3.73
C LEU A 179 33.01 -25.00 4.42
#